data_AF-A0A7M5VER0-F1
#
_entry.id   AF-A0A7M5VER0-F1
#
_cell.length_a   1.000
_cell.length_b   1.000
_cell.length_c   1.000
_cell.angle_alpha   90.00
_cell.angle_beta   90.00
_cell.angle_gamma   90.00
#
_symmetry.space_group_name_H-M   'P 1'
#
loop_
_entity.id
_entity.type
_entity.pdbx_description
1 polymer ?
#
loop_
_entity_poly.entity_id
_entity_poly.type
_entity_poly.pdbx_seq_one_letter_code
_entity_poly.pdbx_strand_id
1 'polypeptide(L)'
;QKMSILDGIPKVEIVEELKKRGVQVNKDQNKDVVLKQLEDIFAGVQHLPALLFESGKTSLEKVGLESYEVLACDPLHTFKGLTTNLYQEIPRHLQGEEKNLFKDSARASFHGKEAKNGGDYRRSLVDLTIYLDGEMTDAYVKLMRQLAELQEIAYSGEEKRTAKSILRFHNVSFLHADLMIELFEKQKSMSRRKLFGQYNHSLTSHAPIQYRILDLVSANTEQEEAAFNFMKEVSKHASNHHPDNILLTCFLRIQIREDWQRHLGILKKETRNAISKHGDLLTSERSNTFVPFKLMRLKPRKWQSQLERICDYLLIDGIWEEIQNGIIFHDLDETINYPPPHHFRSYTISQER
;
A
#
# COMPACT_ATOMS: atom_id res chain seq x y z
N GLN A 1 11.44 18.55 1.92
CA GLN A 1 12.34 17.89 2.89
C GLN A 1 11.47 17.04 3.81
N LYS A 2 11.75 15.74 3.95
CA LYS A 2 11.13 14.95 5.02
C LYS A 2 11.74 15.46 6.32
N MET A 3 10.96 16.14 7.16
CA MET A 3 11.41 16.44 8.52
C MET A 3 11.52 15.12 9.27
N SER A 4 12.74 14.76 9.68
CA SER A 4 13.00 13.67 10.62
C SER A 4 12.30 14.00 11.93
N ILE A 5 11.79 13.00 12.67
CA ILE A 5 11.19 13.23 14.01
C ILE A 5 12.27 13.77 14.97
N LEU A 6 13.53 13.58 14.62
CA LEU A 6 14.71 14.05 15.35
C LEU A 6 15.11 15.50 14.97
N ASP A 7 14.46 16.09 13.96
CA ASP A 7 14.71 17.48 13.56
C ASP A 7 14.18 18.44 14.64
N GLY A 8 15.10 19.10 15.33
CA GLY A 8 14.80 20.05 16.40
C GLY A 8 15.31 19.65 17.77
N ILE A 9 15.77 18.41 17.96
CA ILE A 9 16.32 17.95 19.25
C ILE A 9 17.66 18.65 19.53
N PRO A 10 17.89 19.20 20.74
CA PRO A 10 19.18 19.76 21.15
C PRO A 10 20.30 18.71 21.14
N LYS A 11 21.54 19.11 20.77
CA LYS A 11 22.71 18.19 20.75
C LYS A 11 22.89 17.44 22.08
N VAL A 12 22.58 18.09 23.21
CA VAL A 12 22.71 17.51 24.56
C VAL A 12 21.82 16.28 24.72
N GLU A 13 20.56 16.36 24.29
CA GLU A 13 19.59 15.25 24.39
C GLU A 13 19.96 14.09 23.47
N ILE A 14 20.48 14.37 22.26
CA ILE A 14 20.96 13.34 21.33
C ILE A 14 22.17 12.59 21.94
N VAL A 15 23.10 13.32 22.57
CA VAL A 15 24.27 12.72 23.24
C VAL A 15 23.84 11.87 24.44
N GLU A 16 22.88 12.34 25.24
CA GLU A 16 22.35 11.56 26.37
C GLU A 16 21.67 10.27 25.91
N GLU A 17 20.85 10.34 24.86
CA GLU A 17 20.17 9.16 24.32
C GLU A 17 21.16 8.13 23.76
N LEU A 18 22.21 8.58 23.05
CA LEU A 18 23.29 7.71 22.58
C LEU A 18 24.06 7.07 23.73
N LYS A 19 24.35 7.83 24.80
CA LYS A 19 24.99 7.31 26.01
C LYS A 19 24.13 6.27 26.72
N LYS A 20 22.82 6.50 26.85
CA LYS A 20 21.86 5.52 27.41
C LYS A 20 21.85 4.23 26.60
N ARG A 21 22.10 4.30 25.31
CA ARG A 21 22.21 3.15 24.38
C ARG A 21 23.61 2.53 24.33
N GLY A 22 24.54 2.98 25.19
CA GLY A 22 25.89 2.43 25.29
C GLY A 22 26.83 2.87 24.18
N VAL A 23 26.47 3.89 23.40
CA VAL A 23 27.32 4.44 22.34
C VAL A 23 28.21 5.52 22.93
N GLN A 24 29.52 5.37 22.77
CA GLN A 24 30.47 6.40 23.18
C GLN A 24 30.46 7.54 22.18
N VAL A 25 30.12 8.73 22.67
CA VAL A 25 30.10 9.96 21.87
C VAL A 25 31.18 10.89 22.37
N ASN A 26 32.04 11.34 21.46
CA ASN A 26 33.08 12.31 21.77
C ASN A 26 32.45 13.71 21.90
N LYS A 27 32.87 14.48 22.92
CA LYS A 27 32.30 15.81 23.22
C LYS A 27 32.39 16.78 22.02
N ASP A 28 33.42 16.62 21.21
CA ASP A 28 33.76 17.51 20.08
C ASP A 28 33.01 17.16 18.78
N GLN A 29 32.22 16.08 18.74
CA GLN A 29 31.48 15.71 17.53
C GLN A 29 30.39 16.73 17.20
N ASN A 30 30.25 17.10 15.92
CA ASN A 30 29.20 18.01 15.46
C ASN A 30 27.80 17.38 15.65
N LYS A 31 26.79 18.20 15.95
CA LYS A 31 25.38 17.80 16.08
C LYS A 31 24.92 16.91 14.92
N ASP A 32 25.29 17.25 13.68
CA ASP A 32 24.88 16.48 12.49
C ASP A 32 25.48 15.06 12.49
N VAL A 33 26.70 14.90 13.01
CA VAL A 33 27.37 13.59 13.12
C VAL A 33 26.70 12.74 14.20
N VAL A 34 26.42 13.34 15.35
CA VAL A 34 25.76 12.67 16.48
C VAL A 34 24.30 12.34 16.13
N LEU A 35 23.62 13.23 15.42
CA LEU A 35 22.28 12.99 14.89
C LEU A 35 22.29 11.83 13.88
N LYS A 36 23.25 11.80 12.96
CA LYS A 36 23.39 10.70 12.01
C LYS A 36 23.68 9.37 12.70
N GLN A 37 24.50 9.34 13.75
CA GLN A 37 24.71 8.13 14.55
C GLN A 37 23.41 7.65 15.21
N LEU A 38 22.61 8.57 15.73
CA LEU A 38 21.31 8.25 16.31
C LEU A 38 20.32 7.78 15.22
N GLU A 39 20.32 8.42 14.06
CA GLU A 39 19.56 8.02 12.88
C GLU A 39 19.97 6.64 12.38
N ASP A 40 21.26 6.32 12.33
CA ASP A 40 21.76 5.00 11.92
C ASP A 40 21.34 3.90 12.91
N ILE A 41 21.26 4.21 14.21
CA ILE A 41 20.72 3.30 15.23
C ILE A 41 19.22 3.10 15.03
N PHE A 42 18.47 4.15 14.69
CA PHE A 42 17.04 4.03 14.42
C PHE A 42 16.74 3.47 13.02
N ALA A 43 17.66 3.64 12.06
CA ALA A 43 17.57 3.17 10.69
C ALA A 43 17.83 1.68 10.64
N GLY A 44 16.79 0.90 10.94
CA GLY A 44 16.85 -0.56 10.93
C GLY A 44 16.26 -1.21 12.17
N VAL A 45 15.91 -0.44 13.19
CA VAL A 45 15.09 -0.95 14.30
C VAL A 45 13.66 -1.07 13.80
N GLN A 46 13.34 -2.25 13.29
CA GLN A 46 11.97 -2.65 13.03
C GLN A 46 11.25 -2.68 14.37
N HIS A 47 10.14 -1.94 14.48
CA HIS A 47 9.33 -1.90 15.68
C HIS A 47 8.69 -3.26 15.92
N LEU A 48 9.36 -4.12 16.66
CA LEU A 48 8.78 -5.30 17.27
C LEU A 48 7.99 -4.86 18.51
N PRO A 49 6.90 -5.56 18.88
CA PRO A 49 6.11 -5.19 20.06
C PRO A 49 7.00 -5.06 21.30
N ALA A 50 7.02 -3.88 21.93
CA ALA A 50 7.90 -3.58 23.07
C ALA A 50 7.71 -4.55 24.26
N LEU A 51 6.53 -5.17 24.36
CA LEU A 51 6.19 -6.22 25.33
C LEU A 51 7.06 -7.49 25.22
N LEU A 52 7.72 -7.71 24.10
CA LEU A 52 8.51 -8.93 23.86
C LEU A 52 10.00 -8.75 24.21
N PHE A 53 10.45 -7.52 24.46
CA PHE A 53 11.83 -7.25 24.84
C PHE A 53 11.96 -6.94 26.34
N GLU A 54 12.25 -7.99 27.13
CA GLU A 54 12.63 -7.85 28.54
C GLU A 54 13.97 -7.12 28.70
N SER A 55 14.81 -7.08 27.66
CA SER A 55 16.07 -6.33 27.62
C SER A 55 16.43 -5.94 26.18
N GLY A 56 17.07 -4.79 25.96
CA GLY A 56 17.49 -4.31 24.64
C GLY A 56 18.57 -5.14 23.93
N LYS A 57 18.92 -6.33 24.46
CA LYS A 57 19.90 -7.27 23.91
C LYS A 57 19.31 -8.65 23.60
N THR A 58 18.00 -8.84 23.78
CA THR A 58 17.35 -10.13 23.53
C THR A 58 17.36 -10.43 22.02
N SER A 59 17.80 -11.62 21.60
CA SER A 59 17.80 -12.02 20.19
C SER A 59 16.37 -12.30 19.69
N LEU A 60 16.14 -12.16 18.38
CA LEU A 60 14.84 -12.45 17.75
C LEU A 60 14.39 -13.90 17.97
N GLU A 61 15.32 -14.86 17.91
CA GLU A 61 15.10 -16.27 18.25
C GLU A 61 14.57 -16.44 19.68
N LYS A 62 15.18 -15.76 20.66
CA LYS A 62 14.80 -15.87 22.07
C LYS A 62 13.40 -15.33 22.37
N VAL A 63 12.88 -14.44 21.52
CA VAL A 63 11.50 -13.92 21.61
C VAL A 63 10.53 -14.63 20.67
N GLY A 64 10.95 -15.73 20.01
CA GLY A 64 10.11 -16.52 19.11
C GLY A 64 9.82 -15.83 17.77
N LEU A 65 10.69 -14.90 17.35
CA LEU A 65 10.56 -14.06 16.16
C LEU A 65 11.75 -14.25 15.19
N GLU A 66 12.45 -15.38 15.27
CA GLU A 66 13.52 -15.77 14.32
C GLU A 66 13.08 -15.69 12.86
N SER A 67 11.80 -15.93 12.62
CA SER A 67 11.14 -15.91 11.32
C SER A 67 10.21 -14.70 11.15
N TYR A 68 10.45 -13.58 11.86
CA TYR A 68 9.65 -12.38 11.68
C TYR A 68 9.90 -11.79 10.29
N GLU A 69 9.03 -12.16 9.36
CA GLU A 69 9.09 -11.68 7.99
C GLU A 69 8.62 -10.23 7.95
N VAL A 70 9.50 -9.35 7.46
CA VAL A 70 9.06 -8.05 6.97
C VAL A 70 8.05 -8.31 5.86
N LEU A 71 6.84 -7.77 6.03
CA LEU A 71 5.80 -7.88 5.03
C LEU A 71 6.33 -7.34 3.70
N ALA A 72 6.26 -8.17 2.67
CA ALA A 72 6.78 -7.83 1.36
C ALA A 72 5.92 -6.77 0.64
N CYS A 73 4.66 -6.64 1.06
CA CYS A 73 3.75 -5.57 0.68
C CYS A 73 3.06 -4.96 1.92
N ASP A 74 3.23 -3.65 2.10
CA ASP A 74 2.38 -2.83 2.97
C ASP A 74 1.38 -2.09 2.07
N PRO A 75 0.07 -2.40 2.14
CA PRO A 75 -0.93 -1.81 1.25
C PRO A 75 -0.97 -0.29 1.31
N LEU A 76 -0.87 0.30 2.49
CA LEU A 76 -0.95 1.75 2.66
C LEU A 76 0.10 2.46 1.83
N HIS A 77 1.36 2.10 2.06
CA HIS A 77 2.49 2.74 1.42
C HIS A 77 2.61 2.35 -0.05
N THR A 78 2.26 1.11 -0.39
CA THR A 78 2.30 0.59 -1.76
C THR A 78 1.31 1.32 -2.66
N PHE A 79 0.02 1.37 -2.29
CA PHE A 79 -0.99 2.05 -3.10
C PHE A 79 -0.80 3.58 -3.07
N LYS A 80 -0.57 4.19 -1.91
CA LYS A 80 -0.28 5.64 -1.80
C LYS A 80 0.91 6.04 -2.66
N GLY A 81 1.99 5.27 -2.59
CA GLY A 81 3.23 5.51 -3.31
C GLY A 81 3.06 5.37 -4.82
N LEU A 82 2.41 4.29 -5.27
CA LEU A 82 2.17 4.06 -6.69
C LEU A 82 1.20 5.09 -7.28
N THR A 83 0.07 5.39 -6.62
CA THR A 83 -0.86 6.45 -7.05
C THR A 83 -0.17 7.80 -7.14
N THR A 84 0.67 8.15 -6.16
CA THR A 84 1.48 9.38 -6.20
C THR A 84 2.39 9.41 -7.43
N ASN A 85 3.05 8.28 -7.72
CA ASN A 85 3.94 8.20 -8.88
C ASN A 85 3.17 8.35 -10.20
N LEU A 86 2.02 7.69 -10.33
CA LEU A 86 1.16 7.79 -11.51
C LEU A 86 0.67 9.22 -11.75
N TYR A 87 0.20 9.90 -10.70
CA TYR A 87 -0.29 11.28 -10.82
C TYR A 87 0.81 12.26 -11.24
N GLN A 88 2.08 11.94 -10.94
CA GLN A 88 3.23 12.73 -11.38
C GLN A 88 3.68 12.39 -12.81
N GLU A 89 3.50 11.14 -13.24
CA GLU A 89 4.00 10.64 -14.51
C GLU A 89 2.98 10.84 -15.65
N ILE A 90 1.72 10.46 -15.46
CA ILE A 90 0.66 10.51 -16.50
C ILE A 90 0.57 11.88 -17.20
N PRO A 91 0.53 13.03 -16.50
CA PRO A 91 0.43 14.34 -17.15
C PRO A 91 1.63 14.72 -18.04
N ARG A 92 2.75 14.01 -17.94
CA ARG A 92 3.92 14.21 -18.83
C ARG A 92 3.76 13.50 -20.17
N HIS A 93 2.82 12.56 -20.26
CA HIS A 93 2.52 11.82 -21.49
C HIS A 93 1.30 12.34 -22.23
N LEU A 94 0.42 13.06 -21.54
CA LEU A 94 -0.73 13.74 -22.13
C LEU A 94 -0.33 15.07 -22.80
N GLN A 95 -1.16 15.52 -23.74
CA GLN A 95 -1.00 16.79 -24.47
C GLN A 95 -2.25 17.68 -24.31
N GLY A 96 -2.10 18.98 -24.56
CA GLY A 96 -3.23 19.90 -24.68
C GLY A 96 -4.21 19.90 -23.50
N GLU A 97 -5.50 19.76 -23.81
CA GLU A 97 -6.61 19.81 -22.86
C GLU A 97 -6.64 18.61 -21.92
N GLU A 98 -6.39 17.38 -22.40
CA GLU A 98 -6.37 16.17 -21.56
C GLU A 98 -5.37 16.30 -20.39
N LYS A 99 -4.21 16.91 -20.66
CA LYS A 99 -3.20 17.14 -19.62
C LYS A 99 -3.69 18.09 -18.53
N ASN A 100 -4.42 19.13 -18.89
CA ASN A 100 -4.95 20.10 -17.95
C ASN A 100 -6.12 19.48 -17.18
N LEU A 101 -7.03 18.82 -17.89
CA LEU A 101 -8.13 18.05 -17.31
C LEU A 101 -7.63 17.08 -16.23
N PHE A 102 -6.64 16.24 -16.55
CA PHE A 102 -6.08 15.31 -15.58
C PHE A 102 -5.54 16.03 -14.33
N LYS A 103 -4.75 17.10 -14.51
CA LYS A 103 -4.13 17.82 -13.38
C LYS A 103 -5.16 18.47 -12.48
N ASP A 104 -6.15 19.12 -13.06
CA ASP A 104 -7.18 19.85 -12.34
C ASP A 104 -8.09 18.88 -11.60
N SER A 105 -8.52 17.80 -12.25
CA SER A 105 -9.32 16.74 -11.63
C SER A 105 -8.54 15.99 -10.56
N ALA A 106 -7.26 15.67 -10.79
CA ALA A 106 -6.41 15.04 -9.78
C ALA A 106 -6.25 15.94 -8.55
N ARG A 107 -6.13 17.27 -8.72
CA ARG A 107 -6.10 18.21 -7.59
C ARG A 107 -7.46 18.27 -6.88
N ALA A 108 -8.56 18.33 -7.62
CA ALA A 108 -9.91 18.43 -7.08
C ALA A 108 -10.33 17.19 -6.29
N SER A 109 -9.89 15.99 -6.70
CA SER A 109 -10.19 14.71 -6.04
C SER A 109 -9.71 14.60 -4.58
N PHE A 110 -8.82 15.50 -4.13
CA PHE A 110 -8.40 15.60 -2.73
C PHE A 110 -9.27 16.54 -1.88
N HIS A 111 -10.32 17.13 -2.45
CA HIS A 111 -11.27 18.03 -1.76
C HIS A 111 -10.59 19.18 -0.99
N GLY A 112 -9.55 19.77 -1.57
CA GLY A 112 -8.84 20.91 -0.98
C GLY A 112 -7.99 20.60 0.25
N LYS A 113 -7.77 19.32 0.60
CA LYS A 113 -6.90 18.95 1.73
C LYS A 113 -5.44 19.30 1.47
N GLU A 114 -4.83 20.02 2.42
CA GLU A 114 -3.39 20.34 2.40
C GLU A 114 -2.52 19.13 2.80
N ALA A 115 -2.91 18.42 3.88
CA ALA A 115 -2.25 17.20 4.32
C ALA A 115 -3.06 15.97 3.87
N LYS A 116 -2.43 15.10 3.07
CA LYS A 116 -3.05 13.93 2.45
C LYS A 116 -2.56 12.66 3.12
N ASN A 117 -3.48 11.91 3.74
CA ASN A 117 -3.17 10.58 4.28
C ASN A 117 -3.42 9.48 3.22
N GLY A 118 -3.05 8.24 3.50
CA GLY A 118 -3.22 7.17 2.50
C GLY A 118 -4.68 6.91 2.09
N GLY A 119 -5.64 7.05 3.00
CA GLY A 119 -7.08 6.97 2.69
C GLY A 119 -7.54 8.00 1.67
N ASP A 120 -6.98 9.21 1.71
CA ASP A 120 -7.26 10.26 0.73
C ASP A 120 -6.74 9.90 -0.67
N TYR A 121 -5.59 9.22 -0.78
CA TYR A 121 -5.09 8.73 -2.07
C TYR A 121 -5.97 7.62 -2.64
N ARG A 122 -6.47 6.73 -1.77
CA ARG A 122 -7.37 5.66 -2.18
C ARG A 122 -8.68 6.19 -2.75
N ARG A 123 -9.30 7.13 -2.03
CA ARG A 123 -10.51 7.80 -2.50
C ARG A 123 -10.25 8.58 -3.79
N SER A 124 -9.17 9.35 -3.81
CA SER A 124 -8.77 10.15 -4.97
C SER A 124 -8.61 9.29 -6.23
N LEU A 125 -7.98 8.11 -6.12
CA LEU A 125 -7.83 7.20 -7.26
C LEU A 125 -9.18 6.77 -7.82
N VAL A 126 -10.13 6.39 -6.96
CA VAL A 126 -11.47 5.97 -7.37
C VAL A 126 -12.23 7.13 -8.00
N ASP A 127 -12.32 8.27 -7.31
CA ASP A 127 -13.06 9.45 -7.78
C ASP A 127 -12.49 9.97 -9.12
N LEU A 128 -11.17 10.01 -9.26
CA LEU A 128 -10.51 10.45 -10.48
C LEU A 128 -10.75 9.48 -11.64
N THR A 129 -10.72 8.16 -11.37
CA THR A 129 -10.96 7.15 -12.41
C THR A 129 -12.38 7.24 -12.95
N ILE A 130 -13.37 7.38 -12.07
CA ILE A 130 -14.78 7.55 -12.46
C ILE A 130 -14.95 8.81 -13.30
N TYR A 131 -14.36 9.93 -12.85
CA TYR A 131 -14.50 11.21 -13.53
C TYR A 131 -13.86 11.22 -14.92
N LEU A 132 -12.71 10.57 -15.08
CA LEU A 132 -11.97 10.57 -16.35
C LEU A 132 -12.44 9.50 -17.34
N ASP A 133 -13.37 8.63 -16.94
CA ASP A 133 -13.95 7.62 -17.80
C ASP A 133 -14.77 8.27 -18.93
N GLY A 134 -14.39 8.00 -20.18
CA GLY A 134 -14.98 8.64 -21.36
C GLY A 134 -14.44 10.05 -21.69
N GLU A 135 -13.71 10.69 -20.77
CA GLU A 135 -13.19 12.06 -20.93
C GLU A 135 -11.71 12.11 -21.32
N MET A 136 -11.00 10.98 -21.28
CA MET A 136 -9.57 10.88 -21.55
C MET A 136 -9.22 9.59 -22.29
N THR A 137 -8.04 9.57 -22.91
CA THR A 137 -7.40 8.38 -23.48
C THR A 137 -7.59 7.13 -22.61
N ASP A 138 -8.30 6.14 -23.19
CA ASP A 138 -8.74 4.91 -22.54
C ASP A 138 -7.62 4.15 -21.82
N ALA A 139 -6.42 4.09 -22.41
CA ALA A 139 -5.32 3.32 -21.84
C ALA A 139 -4.88 3.81 -20.44
N TYR A 140 -4.91 5.11 -20.17
CA TYR A 140 -4.58 5.66 -18.84
C TYR A 140 -5.73 5.45 -17.85
N VAL A 141 -6.98 5.58 -18.30
CA VAL A 141 -8.16 5.29 -17.48
C VAL A 141 -8.17 3.81 -17.08
N LYS A 142 -7.94 2.91 -18.05
CA LYS A 142 -7.79 1.47 -17.82
C LYS A 142 -6.69 1.16 -16.81
N LEU A 143 -5.54 1.83 -16.89
CA LEU A 143 -4.46 1.67 -15.92
C LEU A 143 -4.92 2.04 -14.49
N MET A 144 -5.60 3.17 -14.34
CA MET A 144 -6.12 3.61 -13.03
C MET A 144 -7.25 2.70 -12.53
N ARG A 145 -8.12 2.22 -13.42
CA ARG A 145 -9.18 1.25 -13.11
C ARG A 145 -8.61 -0.07 -12.59
N GLN A 146 -7.57 -0.60 -13.24
CA GLN A 146 -6.86 -1.78 -12.75
C GLN A 146 -6.24 -1.54 -11.37
N LEU A 147 -5.62 -0.37 -11.14
CA LEU A 147 -5.07 -0.05 -9.82
C LEU A 147 -6.17 0.10 -8.75
N ALA A 148 -7.31 0.70 -9.10
CA ALA A 148 -8.47 0.86 -8.22
C ALA A 148 -9.08 -0.51 -7.86
N GLU A 149 -9.13 -1.44 -8.81
CA GLU A 149 -9.56 -2.82 -8.58
C GLU A 149 -8.61 -3.57 -7.65
N LEU A 150 -7.29 -3.51 -7.90
CA LEU A 150 -6.29 -4.10 -7.01
C LEU A 150 -6.39 -3.51 -5.59
N GLN A 151 -6.67 -2.21 -5.50
CA GLN A 151 -6.92 -1.54 -4.23
C GLN A 151 -8.19 -2.06 -3.55
N GLU A 152 -9.28 -2.27 -4.26
CA GLU A 152 -10.49 -2.83 -3.64
C GLU A 152 -10.24 -4.21 -3.05
N ILE A 153 -9.57 -5.11 -3.81
CA ILE A 153 -9.23 -6.45 -3.33
C ILE A 153 -8.29 -6.36 -2.12
N ALA A 154 -7.24 -5.54 -2.20
CA ALA A 154 -6.26 -5.39 -1.11
C ALA A 154 -6.85 -4.79 0.17
N TYR A 155 -7.92 -4.02 0.07
CA TYR A 155 -8.60 -3.42 1.21
C TYR A 155 -9.91 -4.12 1.58
N SER A 156 -10.19 -5.27 0.97
CA SER A 156 -11.26 -6.17 1.37
C SER A 156 -10.86 -6.93 2.65
N GLY A 157 -11.83 -7.15 3.55
CA GLY A 157 -11.58 -7.95 4.75
C GLY A 157 -11.49 -9.44 4.43
N GLU A 158 -11.04 -10.22 5.41
CA GLU A 158 -10.90 -11.69 5.31
C GLU A 158 -12.19 -12.37 4.84
N GLU A 159 -13.37 -11.82 5.17
CA GLU A 159 -14.67 -12.36 4.75
C GLU A 159 -14.89 -12.37 3.23
N LYS A 160 -14.15 -11.53 2.49
CA LYS A 160 -14.18 -11.46 1.02
C LYS A 160 -13.01 -12.20 0.39
N ARG A 161 -12.05 -12.70 1.19
CA ARG A 161 -10.87 -13.41 0.69
C ARG A 161 -11.27 -14.81 0.26
N THR A 162 -11.26 -15.03 -1.04
CA THR A 162 -11.60 -16.29 -1.71
C THR A 162 -10.52 -16.65 -2.73
N ALA A 163 -10.39 -17.93 -3.05
CA ALA A 163 -9.52 -18.38 -4.14
C ALA A 163 -9.79 -17.66 -5.48
N LYS A 164 -11.07 -17.33 -5.77
CA LYS A 164 -11.46 -16.45 -6.87
C LYS A 164 -10.80 -15.07 -6.79
N SER A 165 -10.97 -14.38 -5.66
CA SER A 165 -10.38 -13.05 -5.47
C SER A 165 -8.85 -13.05 -5.53
N ILE A 166 -8.21 -14.14 -5.10
CA ILE A 166 -6.76 -14.31 -5.17
C ILE A 166 -6.30 -14.46 -6.62
N LEU A 167 -6.93 -15.35 -7.39
CA LEU A 167 -6.64 -15.50 -8.82
C LEU A 167 -6.85 -14.18 -9.56
N ARG A 168 -7.95 -13.47 -9.27
CA ARG A 168 -8.24 -12.14 -9.83
C ARG A 168 -7.13 -11.15 -9.50
N PHE A 169 -6.65 -11.12 -8.25
CA PHE A 169 -5.54 -10.26 -7.85
C PHE A 169 -4.28 -10.57 -8.68
N HIS A 170 -3.91 -11.84 -8.81
CA HIS A 170 -2.77 -12.27 -9.64
C HIS A 170 -2.90 -11.80 -11.09
N ASN A 171 -4.05 -12.04 -11.71
CA ASN A 171 -4.31 -11.73 -13.11
C ASN A 171 -4.33 -10.22 -13.38
N VAL A 172 -5.05 -9.45 -12.57
CA VAL A 172 -5.13 -7.99 -12.72
C VAL A 172 -3.76 -7.36 -12.44
N SER A 173 -2.99 -7.87 -11.47
CA SER A 173 -1.63 -7.38 -11.20
C SER A 173 -0.68 -7.61 -12.36
N PHE A 174 -0.80 -8.76 -13.02
CA PHE A 174 -0.01 -9.08 -14.21
C PHE A 174 -0.32 -8.13 -15.37
N LEU A 175 -1.61 -7.93 -15.68
CA LEU A 175 -2.04 -7.01 -16.73
C LEU A 175 -1.68 -5.55 -16.42
N HIS A 176 -1.81 -5.14 -15.15
CA HIS A 176 -1.40 -3.82 -14.67
C HIS A 176 0.09 -3.60 -14.88
N ALA A 177 0.93 -4.57 -14.49
CA ALA A 177 2.37 -4.50 -14.69
C ALA A 177 2.75 -4.39 -16.18
N ASP A 178 1.98 -5.06 -17.06
CA ASP A 178 2.21 -5.01 -18.49
C ASP A 178 1.86 -3.65 -19.09
N LEU A 179 0.68 -3.13 -18.74
CA LEU A 179 0.17 -1.84 -19.19
C LEU A 179 1.05 -0.68 -18.68
N MET A 180 1.55 -0.77 -17.45
CA MET A 180 2.53 0.16 -16.90
C MET A 180 3.78 0.28 -17.79
N ILE A 181 4.28 -0.84 -18.31
CA ILE A 181 5.48 -0.87 -19.16
C ILE A 181 5.17 -0.35 -20.55
N GLU A 182 3.99 -0.67 -21.10
CA GLU A 182 3.53 -0.16 -22.39
C GLU A 182 3.38 1.36 -22.38
N LEU A 183 2.71 1.92 -21.37
CA LEU A 183 2.47 3.36 -21.27
C LEU A 183 3.71 4.16 -20.88
N PHE A 184 4.58 3.60 -20.05
CA PHE A 184 5.73 4.32 -19.48
C PHE A 184 7.06 3.70 -19.85
N GLU A 185 7.19 3.13 -21.05
CA GLU A 185 8.46 2.57 -21.55
C GLU A 185 9.61 3.58 -21.39
N LYS A 186 9.32 4.84 -21.77
CA LYS A 186 10.20 6.00 -21.56
C LYS A 186 9.62 6.91 -20.49
N GLN A 187 10.19 6.90 -19.29
CA GLN A 187 9.74 7.75 -18.20
C GLN A 187 10.14 9.22 -18.47
N LYS A 188 9.29 10.16 -18.09
CA LYS A 188 9.45 11.61 -18.32
C LYS A 188 9.51 12.44 -17.04
N SER A 189 8.88 11.99 -15.95
CA SER A 189 8.82 12.74 -14.68
C SER A 189 9.80 12.20 -13.65
N MET A 190 10.04 10.89 -13.64
CA MET A 190 10.86 10.23 -12.64
C MET A 190 11.72 9.10 -13.20
N SER A 191 12.67 8.61 -12.39
CA SER A 191 13.51 7.49 -12.77
C SER A 191 12.72 6.18 -12.83
N ARG A 192 13.20 5.24 -13.66
CA ARG A 192 12.67 3.87 -13.74
C ARG A 192 12.62 3.20 -12.36
N ARG A 193 13.66 3.39 -11.53
CA ARG A 193 13.69 2.86 -10.16
C ARG A 193 12.59 3.43 -9.27
N LYS A 194 12.21 4.70 -9.45
CA LYS A 194 11.13 5.29 -8.65
C LYS A 194 9.76 4.79 -9.12
N LEU A 195 9.52 4.73 -10.43
CA LEU A 195 8.23 4.31 -10.98
C LEU A 195 7.98 2.81 -10.85
N PHE A 196 8.96 1.98 -11.23
CA PHE A 196 8.84 0.51 -11.29
C PHE A 196 9.49 -0.22 -10.11
N GLY A 197 10.16 0.50 -9.19
CA GLY A 197 10.82 -0.09 -8.03
C GLY A 197 9.83 -0.44 -6.93
N GLN A 198 10.13 -0.01 -5.71
CA GLN A 198 9.49 -0.49 -4.47
C GLN A 198 7.97 -0.67 -4.58
N TYR A 199 7.20 0.38 -4.88
CA TYR A 199 5.73 0.29 -4.85
C TYR A 199 5.16 -0.61 -5.96
N ASN A 200 5.60 -0.42 -7.21
CA ASN A 200 5.12 -1.25 -8.31
C ASN A 200 5.57 -2.71 -8.16
N HIS A 201 6.80 -2.95 -7.72
CA HIS A 201 7.32 -4.29 -7.48
C HIS A 201 6.58 -4.98 -6.34
N SER A 202 6.39 -4.29 -5.21
CA SER A 202 5.59 -4.82 -4.09
C SER A 202 4.18 -5.18 -4.54
N LEU A 203 3.50 -4.30 -5.30
CA LEU A 203 2.14 -4.57 -5.78
C LEU A 203 2.08 -5.78 -6.73
N THR A 204 3.01 -5.90 -7.66
CA THR A 204 2.92 -6.88 -8.76
C THR A 204 3.61 -8.20 -8.48
N SER A 205 4.54 -8.23 -7.53
CA SER A 205 5.37 -9.40 -7.22
C SER A 205 5.13 -9.96 -5.82
N HIS A 206 4.67 -9.14 -4.88
CA HIS A 206 4.55 -9.56 -3.48
C HIS A 206 3.11 -9.56 -2.97
N ALA A 207 2.33 -8.53 -3.31
CA ALA A 207 0.96 -8.41 -2.82
C ALA A 207 0.08 -9.63 -3.16
N PRO A 208 0.12 -10.22 -4.38
CA PRO A 208 -0.71 -11.37 -4.70
C PRO A 208 -0.30 -12.61 -3.88
N ILE A 209 1.01 -12.85 -3.73
CA ILE A 209 1.55 -13.97 -2.93
C ILE A 209 1.19 -13.81 -1.45
N GLN A 210 1.33 -12.60 -0.91
CA GLN A 210 0.94 -12.31 0.47
C GLN A 210 -0.58 -12.50 0.65
N TYR A 211 -1.39 -12.09 -0.34
CA TYR A 211 -2.85 -12.27 -0.30
C TYR A 211 -3.30 -13.74 -0.37
N ARG A 212 -2.46 -14.64 -0.92
CA ARG A 212 -2.70 -16.10 -0.88
C ARG A 212 -2.82 -16.63 0.56
N ILE A 213 -2.13 -16.02 1.54
CA ILE A 213 -2.04 -16.53 2.91
C ILE A 213 -2.67 -15.64 3.99
N LEU A 214 -2.85 -14.34 3.74
CA LEU A 214 -3.50 -13.42 4.68
C LEU A 214 -4.20 -12.27 3.96
N ASP A 215 -5.31 -11.77 4.49
CA ASP A 215 -5.91 -10.54 4.01
C ASP A 215 -4.95 -9.36 4.17
N LEU A 216 -4.84 -8.53 3.15
CA LEU A 216 -3.90 -7.41 3.18
C LEU A 216 -4.35 -6.30 4.17
N VAL A 217 -5.61 -6.28 4.60
CA VAL A 217 -6.09 -5.33 5.62
C VAL A 217 -5.44 -5.59 6.98
N SER A 218 -5.13 -6.84 7.33
CA SER A 218 -4.40 -7.20 8.56
C SER A 218 -2.98 -6.59 8.61
N ALA A 219 -2.40 -6.29 7.45
CA ALA A 219 -1.10 -5.66 7.26
C ALA A 219 -1.17 -4.13 7.06
N ASN A 220 -2.37 -3.56 7.00
CA ASN A 220 -2.57 -2.15 6.65
C ASN A 220 -2.37 -1.23 7.86
N THR A 221 -1.47 -0.26 7.74
CA THR A 221 -1.14 0.66 8.85
C THR A 221 -1.92 1.98 8.82
N GLU A 222 -3.06 2.05 8.11
CA GLU A 222 -3.78 3.31 7.88
C GLU A 222 -4.35 3.91 9.17
N GLN A 223 -4.82 3.06 10.10
CA GLN A 223 -5.37 3.52 11.38
C GLN A 223 -4.25 4.00 12.31
N GLU A 224 -3.11 3.34 12.27
CA GLU A 224 -1.89 3.66 12.98
C GLU A 224 -1.35 5.01 12.49
N GLU A 225 -1.22 5.23 11.17
CA GLU A 225 -0.80 6.53 10.60
C GLU A 225 -1.75 7.66 11.08
N ALA A 226 -3.07 7.41 11.09
CA ALA A 226 -4.04 8.38 11.57
C ALA A 226 -3.92 8.66 13.08
N ALA A 227 -3.65 7.63 13.89
CA ALA A 227 -3.44 7.76 15.33
C ALA A 227 -2.14 8.53 15.64
N PHE A 228 -1.04 8.20 14.97
CA PHE A 228 0.24 8.91 15.12
C PHE A 228 0.15 10.37 14.69
N ASN A 229 -0.51 10.66 13.57
CA ASN A 229 -0.73 12.04 13.14
C ASN A 229 -1.54 12.83 14.17
N PHE A 230 -2.58 12.23 14.74
CA PHE A 230 -3.35 12.86 15.81
C PHE A 230 -2.50 13.10 17.08
N MET A 231 -1.70 12.12 17.51
CA MET A 231 -0.78 12.30 18.63
C MET A 231 0.22 13.42 18.37
N LYS A 232 0.74 13.54 17.14
CA LYS A 232 1.63 14.62 16.73
C LYS A 232 0.96 15.98 16.80
N GLU A 233 -0.29 16.11 16.34
CA GLU A 233 -1.07 17.34 16.45
C GLU A 233 -1.33 17.72 17.91
N VAL A 234 -1.75 16.76 18.74
CA VAL A 234 -1.95 16.97 20.18
C VAL A 234 -0.66 17.41 20.86
N SER A 235 0.45 16.76 20.54
CA SER A 235 1.77 17.12 21.06
C SER A 235 2.13 18.56 20.70
N LYS A 236 1.90 18.97 19.44
CA LYS A 236 2.22 20.32 18.95
C LYS A 236 1.32 21.40 19.54
N HIS A 237 0.04 21.12 19.75
CA HIS A 237 -0.96 22.15 20.04
C HIS A 237 -1.52 22.13 21.47
N ALA A 238 -1.36 21.04 22.22
CA ALA A 238 -2.04 20.86 23.50
C ALA A 238 -1.13 20.43 24.66
N SER A 239 0.16 20.12 24.42
CA SER A 239 1.08 19.68 25.49
C SER A 239 1.82 20.82 26.20
N ASN A 240 1.61 22.07 25.79
CA ASN A 240 2.45 23.22 26.18
C ASN A 240 3.96 22.98 25.98
N HIS A 241 4.35 22.05 25.08
CA HIS A 241 5.72 21.61 24.84
C HIS A 241 6.42 20.97 26.05
N HIS A 242 5.66 20.55 27.07
CA HIS A 242 6.20 19.81 28.21
C HIS A 242 6.09 18.30 27.95
N PRO A 243 7.22 17.56 27.88
CA PRO A 243 7.23 16.12 27.60
C PRO A 243 6.33 15.31 28.54
N ASP A 244 6.30 15.68 29.83
CA ASP A 244 5.52 15.00 30.87
C ASP A 244 4.00 15.04 30.62
N ASN A 245 3.53 16.06 29.90
CA ASN A 245 2.11 16.26 29.61
C ASN A 245 1.69 15.66 28.26
N ILE A 246 2.64 15.29 27.39
CA ILE A 246 2.35 14.81 26.03
C ILE A 246 1.53 13.53 26.09
N LEU A 247 2.02 12.50 26.80
CA LEU A 247 1.39 11.18 26.81
C LEU A 247 -0.02 11.22 27.42
N LEU A 248 -0.16 11.82 28.60
CA LEU A 248 -1.45 11.92 29.28
C LEU A 248 -2.47 12.71 28.45
N THR A 249 -2.06 13.83 27.86
CA THR A 249 -2.93 14.65 27.01
C THR A 249 -3.32 13.90 25.73
N CYS A 250 -2.40 13.14 25.13
CA CYS A 250 -2.69 12.28 23.99
C CYS A 250 -3.72 11.20 24.35
N PHE A 251 -3.51 10.44 25.43
CA PHE A 251 -4.43 9.38 25.83
C PHE A 251 -5.83 9.90 26.15
N LEU A 252 -5.94 10.97 26.95
CA LEU A 252 -7.23 11.59 27.26
C LEU A 252 -7.97 12.04 26.00
N ARG A 253 -7.28 12.67 25.05
CA ARG A 253 -7.90 13.14 23.80
C ARG A 253 -8.24 12.02 22.84
N ILE A 254 -7.45 10.94 22.80
CA ILE A 254 -7.80 9.72 22.04
C ILE A 254 -9.07 9.11 22.62
N GLN A 255 -9.14 8.93 23.94
CA GLN A 255 -10.31 8.37 24.61
C GLN A 255 -11.57 9.23 24.37
N ILE A 256 -11.47 10.55 24.57
CA ILE A 256 -12.58 11.47 24.29
C ILE A 256 -13.01 11.37 22.82
N ARG A 257 -12.06 11.30 21.88
CA ARG A 257 -12.36 11.16 20.45
C ARG A 257 -13.06 9.85 20.15
N GLU A 258 -12.64 8.74 20.73
CA GLU A 258 -13.28 7.44 20.55
C GLU A 258 -14.69 7.42 21.15
N ASP A 259 -14.86 7.96 22.35
CA ASP A 259 -16.17 8.05 23.01
C ASP A 259 -17.12 8.97 22.22
N TRP A 260 -16.63 10.11 21.73
CA TRP A 260 -17.39 10.98 20.83
C TRP A 260 -17.76 10.29 19.52
N GLN A 261 -16.83 9.55 18.90
CA GLN A 261 -17.10 8.80 17.67
C GLN A 261 -18.15 7.69 17.90
N ARG A 262 -18.11 7.01 19.05
CA ARG A 262 -19.12 6.02 19.44
C ARG A 262 -20.49 6.66 19.67
N HIS A 263 -20.54 7.80 20.36
CA HIS A 263 -21.79 8.50 20.69
C HIS A 263 -22.44 9.15 19.46
N LEU A 264 -21.63 9.70 18.55
CA LEU A 264 -22.14 10.35 17.34
C LEU A 264 -22.44 9.33 16.23
N GLY A 265 -21.89 8.11 16.26
CA GLY A 265 -22.07 7.12 15.19
C GLY A 265 -21.47 7.52 13.83
N ILE A 266 -20.76 8.65 13.78
CA ILE A 266 -20.37 9.40 12.59
C ILE A 266 -18.85 9.27 12.37
N LEU A 267 -18.42 9.14 11.12
CA LEU A 267 -17.04 9.18 10.56
C LEU A 267 -16.37 7.87 10.10
N LYS A 268 -16.10 6.86 10.96
CA LYS A 268 -15.30 5.68 10.49
C LYS A 268 -16.04 4.83 9.46
N LYS A 269 -17.36 4.72 9.58
CA LYS A 269 -18.21 3.96 8.65
C LYS A 269 -18.40 4.71 7.33
N GLU A 270 -18.56 6.03 7.37
CA GLU A 270 -18.89 6.85 6.20
C GLU A 270 -17.77 6.93 5.16
N THR A 271 -16.50 7.06 5.59
CA THR A 271 -15.38 7.16 4.62
C THR A 271 -15.09 5.82 3.95
N ARG A 272 -15.14 4.70 4.70
CA ARG A 272 -15.07 3.35 4.10
C ARG A 272 -16.26 3.08 3.20
N ASN A 273 -17.47 3.45 3.62
CA ASN A 273 -18.69 3.25 2.83
C ASN A 273 -18.69 4.12 1.56
N ALA A 274 -18.16 5.34 1.60
CA ALA A 274 -18.08 6.20 0.41
C ALA A 274 -17.07 5.64 -0.62
N ILE A 275 -15.88 5.23 -0.17
CA ILE A 275 -14.89 4.58 -1.04
C ILE A 275 -15.44 3.26 -1.59
N SER A 276 -16.13 2.47 -0.76
CA SER A 276 -16.78 1.22 -1.20
C SER A 276 -17.85 1.49 -2.25
N LYS A 277 -18.77 2.44 -2.02
CA LYS A 277 -19.83 2.78 -2.97
C LYS A 277 -19.30 3.26 -4.32
N HIS A 278 -18.25 4.09 -4.33
CA HIS A 278 -17.62 4.53 -5.57
C HIS A 278 -16.79 3.39 -6.21
N GLY A 279 -16.19 2.52 -5.41
CA GLY A 279 -15.52 1.31 -5.89
C GLY A 279 -16.49 0.35 -6.59
N ASP A 280 -17.70 0.18 -6.03
CA ASP A 280 -18.76 -0.64 -6.63
C ASP A 280 -19.16 -0.12 -8.03
N LEU A 281 -19.17 1.21 -8.23
CA LEU A 281 -19.44 1.82 -9.55
C LEU A 281 -18.37 1.49 -10.60
N LEU A 282 -17.10 1.41 -10.20
CA LEU A 282 -16.02 1.04 -11.13
C LEU A 282 -16.04 -0.44 -11.52
N THR A 283 -16.76 -1.25 -10.74
CA THR A 283 -16.53 -2.70 -10.69
C THR A 283 -17.77 -3.54 -10.97
N SER A 284 -18.93 -2.89 -11.04
CA SER A 284 -20.16 -3.43 -11.60
C SER A 284 -20.04 -3.86 -13.06
N GLU A 285 -19.09 -3.29 -13.82
CA GLU A 285 -18.81 -3.63 -15.23
C GLU A 285 -17.61 -4.57 -15.42
N ARG A 286 -17.18 -5.27 -14.35
CA ARG A 286 -16.04 -6.20 -14.44
C ARG A 286 -16.34 -7.34 -15.43
N SER A 287 -15.36 -7.62 -16.28
CA SER A 287 -15.32 -8.81 -17.14
C SER A 287 -14.16 -9.72 -16.74
N ASN A 288 -14.32 -11.00 -17.04
CA ASN A 288 -13.31 -12.04 -16.87
C ASN A 288 -11.97 -11.59 -17.49
N THR A 289 -10.86 -11.93 -16.84
CA THR A 289 -9.54 -11.51 -17.33
C THR A 289 -9.24 -12.13 -18.70
N PHE A 290 -9.09 -11.28 -19.71
CA PHE A 290 -8.62 -11.69 -21.03
C PHE A 290 -7.12 -11.38 -21.22
N VAL A 291 -6.35 -12.40 -21.61
CA VAL A 291 -4.93 -12.28 -21.96
C VAL A 291 -4.74 -12.58 -23.45
N PRO A 292 -4.32 -11.60 -24.28
CA PRO A 292 -4.19 -11.83 -25.72
C PRO A 292 -2.93 -12.64 -26.07
N PHE A 293 -3.00 -13.48 -27.10
CA PHE A 293 -1.83 -14.24 -27.57
C PHE A 293 -0.66 -13.34 -27.99
N LYS A 294 -0.95 -12.12 -28.46
CA LYS A 294 0.07 -11.12 -28.77
C LYS A 294 0.98 -10.85 -27.56
N LEU A 295 0.41 -10.71 -26.37
CA LEU A 295 1.16 -10.46 -25.14
C LEU A 295 2.03 -11.66 -24.78
N MET A 296 1.47 -12.89 -24.87
CA MET A 296 2.19 -14.13 -24.57
C MET A 296 3.39 -14.33 -25.50
N ARG A 297 3.20 -14.05 -26.80
CA ARG A 297 4.26 -14.15 -27.82
C ARG A 297 5.36 -13.10 -27.64
N LEU A 298 4.99 -11.87 -27.29
CA LEU A 298 5.95 -10.79 -27.08
C LEU A 298 6.73 -10.93 -25.77
N LYS A 299 6.12 -11.51 -24.73
CA LYS A 299 6.67 -11.57 -23.37
C LYS A 299 6.58 -12.99 -22.76
N PRO A 300 7.15 -14.02 -23.42
CA PRO A 300 6.95 -15.42 -23.04
C PRO A 300 7.45 -15.74 -21.63
N ARG A 301 8.58 -15.17 -21.21
CA ARG A 301 9.13 -15.38 -19.85
C ARG A 301 8.24 -14.81 -18.75
N LYS A 302 7.62 -13.65 -18.99
CA LYS A 302 6.68 -13.06 -18.02
C LYS A 302 5.40 -13.87 -17.94
N TRP A 303 4.93 -14.34 -19.09
CA TRP A 303 3.76 -15.20 -19.16
C TRP A 303 4.01 -16.52 -18.43
N GLN A 304 5.15 -17.18 -18.67
CA GLN A 304 5.55 -18.37 -17.92
C GLN A 304 5.59 -18.11 -16.41
N SER A 305 6.25 -17.03 -15.97
CA SER A 305 6.31 -16.69 -14.55
C SER A 305 4.93 -16.43 -13.93
N GLN A 306 3.99 -15.88 -14.71
CA GLN A 306 2.61 -15.73 -14.26
C GLN A 306 1.94 -17.10 -14.08
N LEU A 307 2.07 -18.00 -15.07
CA LEU A 307 1.50 -19.35 -15.01
C LEU A 307 2.06 -20.17 -13.84
N GLU A 308 3.35 -20.04 -13.55
CA GLU A 308 3.98 -20.70 -12.39
C GLU A 308 3.34 -20.23 -11.07
N ARG A 309 3.03 -18.94 -10.95
CA ARG A 309 2.40 -18.36 -9.74
C ARG A 309 0.94 -18.75 -9.53
N ILE A 310 0.25 -19.16 -10.60
CA ILE A 310 -1.17 -19.55 -10.56
C ILE A 310 -1.37 -21.01 -10.94
N CYS A 311 -0.31 -21.82 -10.93
CA CYS A 311 -0.32 -23.18 -11.49
C CYS A 311 -1.38 -24.09 -10.85
N ASP A 312 -1.61 -23.92 -9.55
CA ASP A 312 -2.65 -24.60 -8.78
C ASP A 312 -4.06 -24.23 -9.26
N TYR A 313 -4.29 -22.96 -9.60
CA TYR A 313 -5.55 -22.52 -10.19
C TYR A 313 -5.76 -23.09 -11.59
N LEU A 314 -4.72 -23.30 -12.39
CA LEU A 314 -4.85 -23.83 -13.76
C LEU A 314 -5.38 -25.26 -13.81
N LEU A 315 -5.30 -25.99 -12.70
CA LEU A 315 -5.81 -27.35 -12.55
C LEU A 315 -7.31 -27.40 -12.22
N ILE A 316 -7.95 -26.25 -11.98
CA ILE A 316 -9.39 -26.17 -11.68
C ILE A 316 -10.16 -26.24 -13.00
N ASP A 317 -11.09 -27.19 -13.10
CA ASP A 317 -11.90 -27.34 -14.30
C ASP A 317 -12.75 -26.09 -14.57
N GLY A 318 -12.74 -25.62 -15.83
CA GLY A 318 -13.53 -24.47 -16.27
C GLY A 318 -12.98 -23.10 -15.84
N ILE A 319 -11.80 -23.02 -15.22
CA ILE A 319 -11.22 -21.75 -14.77
C ILE A 319 -10.60 -20.90 -15.88
N TRP A 320 -10.25 -21.52 -17.00
CA TRP A 320 -9.74 -20.84 -18.16
C TRP A 320 -10.18 -21.54 -19.44
N GLU A 321 -10.32 -20.75 -20.50
CA GLU A 321 -10.60 -21.24 -21.84
C GLU A 321 -9.71 -20.55 -22.87
N GLU A 322 -9.31 -21.30 -23.88
CA GLU A 322 -8.65 -20.74 -25.06
C GLU A 322 -9.71 -20.26 -26.05
N ILE A 323 -9.63 -18.98 -26.42
CA ILE A 323 -10.47 -18.37 -27.46
C ILE A 323 -9.61 -17.96 -28.66
N GLN A 324 -10.25 -17.56 -29.75
CA GLN A 324 -9.59 -17.28 -31.04
C GLN A 324 -8.34 -16.37 -30.94
N ASN A 325 -8.33 -15.40 -30.02
CA ASN A 325 -7.29 -14.37 -29.92
C ASN A 325 -6.53 -14.36 -28.58
N GLY A 326 -6.75 -15.34 -27.70
CA GLY A 326 -6.10 -15.37 -26.39
C GLY A 326 -6.72 -16.37 -25.43
N ILE A 327 -6.48 -16.16 -24.14
CA ILE A 327 -7.03 -16.96 -23.05
C ILE A 327 -7.93 -16.07 -22.20
N ILE A 328 -9.09 -16.59 -21.81
CA ILE A 328 -9.95 -15.98 -20.81
C ILE A 328 -9.81 -16.78 -19.51
N PHE A 329 -9.63 -16.08 -18.39
CA PHE A 329 -9.76 -16.64 -17.05
C PHE A 329 -11.13 -16.29 -16.48
N HIS A 330 -11.89 -17.29 -16.06
CA HIS A 330 -13.21 -17.14 -15.45
C HIS A 330 -13.11 -16.72 -13.96
N ASP A 331 -12.27 -15.71 -13.69
CA ASP A 331 -11.92 -15.22 -12.35
C ASP A 331 -12.98 -14.31 -11.70
N LEU A 332 -14.17 -14.24 -12.30
CA LEU A 332 -15.38 -13.65 -11.72
C LEU A 332 -16.53 -14.66 -11.61
N ASP A 333 -16.41 -15.84 -12.21
CA ASP A 333 -17.47 -16.86 -12.21
C ASP A 333 -17.67 -17.43 -10.81
N GLU A 334 -18.92 -17.34 -10.33
CA GLU A 334 -19.31 -17.81 -9.00
C GLU A 334 -19.70 -19.29 -8.98
N THR A 335 -19.86 -19.90 -10.15
CA THR A 335 -20.26 -21.31 -10.29
C THR A 335 -19.08 -22.28 -10.17
N ILE A 336 -17.85 -21.78 -10.33
CA ILE A 336 -16.64 -22.59 -10.23
C ILE A 336 -16.38 -22.97 -8.77
N ASN A 337 -16.14 -24.26 -8.55
CA ASN A 337 -15.82 -24.77 -7.23
C ASN A 337 -14.32 -24.58 -6.93
N TYR A 338 -13.98 -23.50 -6.25
CA TYR A 338 -12.61 -23.23 -5.86
C TYR A 338 -12.21 -23.95 -4.55
N PRO A 339 -10.95 -24.39 -4.42
CA PRO A 339 -10.43 -24.83 -3.13
C PRO A 339 -10.42 -23.67 -2.12
N PRO A 340 -10.47 -23.96 -0.81
CA PRO A 340 -10.35 -22.93 0.21
C PRO A 340 -8.99 -22.22 0.10
N PRO A 341 -8.93 -20.90 0.34
CA PRO A 341 -7.68 -20.16 0.29
C PRO A 341 -6.71 -20.66 1.36
N HIS A 342 -5.41 -20.60 1.05
CA HIS A 342 -4.37 -20.90 2.02
C HIS A 342 -4.38 -19.89 3.18
N HIS A 343 -3.74 -20.24 4.29
CA HIS A 343 -3.75 -19.43 5.52
C HIS A 343 -2.37 -19.42 6.16
N PHE A 344 -1.94 -18.26 6.67
CA PHE A 344 -0.61 -18.03 7.26
C PHE A 344 -0.26 -18.94 8.45
N ARG A 345 -1.25 -19.60 9.06
CA ARG A 345 -1.05 -20.60 10.13
C ARG A 345 -0.62 -21.97 9.60
N SER A 346 -0.90 -22.26 8.34
CA SER A 346 -0.63 -23.57 7.71
C SER A 346 0.33 -23.46 6.52
N TYR A 347 0.54 -22.25 6.00
CA TYR A 347 1.35 -21.95 4.83
C TYR A 347 2.25 -20.74 5.10
N THR A 348 3.39 -20.69 4.42
CA THR A 348 4.39 -19.61 4.50
C THR A 348 4.59 -18.94 3.15
N ILE A 349 5.09 -17.70 3.12
CA ILE A 349 5.39 -17.00 1.85
C ILE A 349 6.36 -17.82 0.99
N SER A 350 7.31 -18.53 1.61
CA SER A 350 8.28 -19.37 0.90
C SER A 350 7.65 -20.58 0.20
N GLN A 351 6.50 -21.06 0.68
CA GLN A 351 5.75 -22.16 0.05
C GLN A 351 4.82 -21.67 -1.08
N GLU A 352 4.46 -20.38 -1.09
CA GLU A 352 3.60 -19.77 -2.10
C GLU A 352 4.36 -19.09 -3.26
N ARG A 353 5.69 -19.06 -3.17
CA ARG A 353 6.59 -18.53 -4.22
C ARG A 353 7.00 -19.64 -5.17
#